data_AF-A0A2P2N8S4-F1
#
_entry.id   AF-A0A2P2N8S4-F1
#
_cell.length_a   1.000
_cell.length_b   1.000
_cell.length_c   1.000
_cell.angle_alpha   90.00
_cell.angle_beta   90.00
_cell.angle_gamma   90.00
#
_symmetry.space_group_name_H-M   'P 1'
#
loop_
_entity.id
_entity.type
_entity.pdbx_description
1 polymer ?
#
loop_
_entity_poly.entity_id
_entity_poly.type
_entity_poly.pdbx_seq_one_letter_code
_entity_poly.pdbx_strand_id
1 'polypeptide(L)'
;MSRARAEAEQGDLPSAVSILGNCRRVLSETISAKSHDHLCIALDAELKEMQGRMASRHMYEASGRAYILSGLSSHSWQRATTRGDSTDTSSVVKTYQTQSMSQMLCQSQTMPFPSPSQRPTSVDMAI
;
A
#
# COMPACT_ATOMS: atom_id res chain seq x y z
N MET A 1 -3.02 -8.48 -3.87
CA MET A 1 -1.81 -7.71 -3.54
C MET A 1 -1.40 -7.79 -2.06
N SER A 2 -2.28 -7.46 -1.08
CA SER A 2 -1.91 -7.42 0.35
C SER A 2 -1.36 -8.75 0.90
N ARG A 3 -1.95 -9.89 0.51
CA ARG A 3 -1.48 -11.22 0.88
C ARG A 3 -0.08 -11.53 0.33
N ALA A 4 0.17 -11.24 -0.95
CA ALA A 4 1.50 -11.42 -1.56
C ALA A 4 2.56 -10.57 -0.83
N ARG A 5 2.23 -9.33 -0.45
CA ARG A 5 3.11 -8.52 0.39
C ARG A 5 3.40 -9.20 1.71
N ALA A 6 2.39 -9.69 2.42
CA ALA A 6 2.57 -10.33 3.73
C ALA A 6 3.52 -11.54 3.68
N GLU A 7 3.42 -12.38 2.65
CA GLU A 7 4.37 -13.49 2.44
C GLU A 7 5.79 -12.99 2.14
N ALA A 8 5.90 -11.97 1.27
CA ALA A 8 7.20 -11.37 0.92
C ALA A 8 7.89 -10.71 2.13
N GLU A 9 7.14 -10.06 3.02
CA GLU A 9 7.65 -9.50 4.29
C GLU A 9 8.18 -10.59 5.23
N GLN A 10 7.54 -11.76 5.26
CA GLN A 10 8.01 -12.92 6.02
C GLN A 10 9.21 -13.62 5.35
N GLY A 11 9.57 -13.20 4.13
CA GLY A 11 10.68 -13.73 3.35
C GLY A 11 10.32 -14.84 2.37
N ASP A 12 9.04 -15.23 2.31
CA ASP A 12 8.55 -16.19 1.32
C ASP A 12 8.16 -15.49 0.01
N LEU A 13 9.19 -15.10 -0.75
CA LEU A 13 9.02 -14.54 -2.09
C LEU A 13 8.40 -15.53 -3.10
N PRO A 14 8.74 -16.83 -3.10
CA PRO A 14 8.08 -17.79 -3.99
C PRO A 14 6.57 -17.85 -3.80
N SER A 15 6.08 -17.92 -2.56
CA SER A 15 4.65 -17.90 -2.25
C SER A 15 4.01 -16.57 -2.67
N ALA A 16 4.67 -15.44 -2.41
CA ALA A 16 4.21 -14.13 -2.86
C ALA A 16 4.03 -14.05 -4.39
N VAL A 17 5.02 -14.53 -5.16
CA VAL A 17 4.98 -14.56 -6.63
C VAL A 17 3.89 -15.50 -7.15
N SER A 18 3.68 -16.64 -6.50
CA SER A 18 2.61 -17.59 -6.82
C SER A 18 1.22 -16.97 -6.62
N ILE A 19 1.02 -16.24 -5.52
CA ILE A 19 -0.23 -15.51 -5.25
C ILE A 19 -0.51 -14.49 -6.37
N LEU A 20 0.50 -13.70 -6.77
CA LEU A 20 0.36 -12.75 -7.87
C LEU A 20 0.06 -13.45 -9.19
N GLY A 21 0.70 -14.59 -9.47
CA GLY A 21 0.44 -15.39 -10.66
C GLY A 21 -1.00 -15.92 -10.70
N ASN A 22 -1.52 -16.38 -9.56
CA ASN A 22 -2.91 -16.79 -9.46
C ASN A 22 -3.88 -15.62 -9.71
N CYS A 23 -3.58 -14.43 -9.17
CA CYS A 23 -4.38 -13.23 -9.46
C CYS A 23 -4.42 -12.92 -10.97
N ARG A 24 -3.30 -13.00 -11.66
CA ARG A 24 -3.22 -12.79 -13.12
C ARG A 24 -4.03 -13.81 -13.90
N ARG A 25 -3.96 -15.09 -13.51
CA ARG A 25 -4.78 -16.16 -14.10
C ARG A 25 -6.28 -15.85 -13.96
N VAL A 26 -6.74 -15.56 -12.74
CA VAL A 26 -8.14 -15.20 -12.50
C VAL A 26 -8.55 -13.96 -13.29
N LEU A 27 -7.68 -12.94 -13.37
CA LEU A 27 -7.93 -11.74 -14.17
C LEU A 27 -8.12 -12.09 -15.65
N SER A 28 -7.30 -12.96 -16.22
CA SER A 28 -7.39 -13.38 -17.62
C SER A 28 -8.69 -14.10 -17.98
N GLU A 29 -9.35 -14.72 -17.00
CA GLU A 29 -10.61 -15.43 -17.18
C GLU A 29 -11.83 -14.50 -17.21
N THR A 30 -11.67 -13.25 -16.75
CA THR A 30 -12.74 -12.23 -16.72
C THR A 30 -13.18 -11.81 -18.12
N ILE A 31 -14.43 -11.36 -18.23
CA ILE A 31 -15.00 -10.89 -19.51
C ILE A 31 -14.23 -9.67 -20.02
N SER A 32 -13.89 -8.72 -19.15
CA SER A 32 -13.11 -7.52 -19.50
C SER A 32 -11.71 -7.86 -20.05
N ALA A 33 -11.05 -8.87 -19.51
CA ALA A 33 -9.78 -9.33 -20.05
C ALA A 33 -9.95 -10.00 -21.42
N LYS A 34 -10.99 -10.83 -21.60
CA LYS A 34 -11.31 -11.47 -22.90
C LYS A 34 -11.68 -10.44 -23.98
N SER A 35 -12.30 -9.33 -23.60
CA SER A 35 -12.59 -8.20 -24.49
C SER A 35 -11.41 -7.24 -24.68
N HIS A 36 -10.24 -7.55 -24.13
CA HIS A 36 -9.03 -6.72 -24.23
C HIS A 36 -9.25 -5.29 -23.72
N ASP A 37 -10.01 -5.14 -22.64
CA ASP A 37 -10.20 -3.84 -21.97
C ASP A 37 -8.84 -3.28 -21.53
N HIS A 38 -8.59 -2.02 -21.88
CA HIS A 38 -7.37 -1.30 -21.57
C HIS A 38 -7.06 -1.32 -20.05
N LEU A 39 -8.08 -1.23 -19.19
CA LEU A 39 -7.89 -1.27 -17.74
C LEU A 39 -7.41 -2.65 -17.28
N CYS A 40 -7.95 -3.74 -17.86
CA CYS A 40 -7.50 -5.09 -17.55
C CYS A 40 -6.08 -5.35 -18.03
N ILE A 41 -5.72 -4.83 -19.21
CA ILE A 41 -4.35 -4.92 -19.74
C ILE A 41 -3.36 -4.20 -18.82
N ALA A 42 -3.71 -2.97 -18.41
CA ALA A 42 -2.88 -2.20 -17.48
C ALA A 42 -2.69 -2.93 -16.14
N LEU A 43 -3.76 -3.50 -15.58
CA LEU A 43 -3.69 -4.24 -14.32
C LEU A 43 -2.84 -5.52 -14.42
N ASP A 44 -2.91 -6.26 -15.54
CA ASP A 44 -2.02 -7.42 -15.74
C ASP A 44 -0.55 -7.00 -15.80
N ALA A 45 -0.27 -5.88 -16.48
CA ALA A 45 1.09 -5.32 -16.55
C ALA A 45 1.61 -4.92 -15.17
N GLU A 46 0.79 -4.27 -14.33
CA GLU A 46 1.15 -3.93 -12.95
C GLU A 46 1.44 -5.19 -12.12
N LEU A 47 0.59 -6.22 -12.22
CA LEU A 47 0.80 -7.49 -11.54
C LEU A 47 2.11 -8.17 -11.97
N LYS A 48 2.42 -8.14 -13.26
CA LYS A 48 3.65 -8.71 -13.82
C LYS A 48 4.89 -7.95 -13.34
N GLU A 49 4.83 -6.63 -13.30
CA GLU A 49 5.91 -5.79 -12.77
C GLU A 49 6.16 -6.09 -11.27
N MET A 50 5.10 -6.26 -10.48
CA MET A 50 5.23 -6.68 -9.08
C MET A 50 5.93 -8.04 -8.94
N GLN A 51 5.59 -9.02 -9.79
CA GLN A 51 6.27 -10.31 -9.80
C GLN A 51 7.77 -10.17 -10.11
N GLY A 52 8.13 -9.38 -11.11
CA GLY A 52 9.53 -9.12 -11.46
C GLY A 52 10.32 -8.51 -10.31
N ARG A 53 9.70 -7.59 -9.57
CA ARG A 53 10.31 -6.97 -8.39
C ARG A 53 10.35 -7.87 -7.16
N MET A 54 9.68 -9.02 -7.18
CA MET A 54 9.77 -10.07 -6.16
C MET A 54 10.70 -11.23 -6.55
N ALA A 55 11.41 -11.13 -7.68
CA ALA A 55 12.25 -12.22 -8.18
C ALA A 55 13.43 -12.57 -7.25
N SER A 56 13.90 -11.63 -6.43
CA SER A 56 14.91 -11.87 -5.41
C SER A 56 14.70 -10.96 -4.20
N ARG A 57 15.28 -11.35 -3.07
CA ARG A 57 15.28 -10.55 -1.82
C ARG A 57 15.80 -9.14 -2.06
N HIS A 58 16.92 -9.01 -2.76
CA HIS A 58 17.53 -7.74 -3.09
C HIS A 58 16.58 -6.84 -3.91
N MET A 59 15.95 -7.37 -4.96
CA MET A 59 15.02 -6.57 -5.79
C MET A 59 13.77 -6.16 -5.02
N TYR A 60 13.26 -7.06 -4.18
CA TYR A 60 12.11 -6.78 -3.34
C TYR A 60 12.41 -5.64 -2.37
N GLU A 61 13.54 -5.70 -1.68
CA GLU A 61 13.94 -4.67 -0.73
C GLU A 61 14.30 -3.34 -1.41
N ALA A 62 15.03 -3.38 -2.52
CA ALA A 62 15.47 -2.18 -3.24
C ALA A 62 14.31 -1.41 -3.89
N SER A 63 13.27 -2.10 -4.37
CA SER A 63 12.19 -1.42 -5.09
C SER A 63 10.81 -2.07 -4.98
N GLY A 64 10.73 -3.40 -4.86
CA GLY A 64 9.44 -4.11 -4.84
C GLY A 64 8.55 -3.70 -3.68
N ARG A 65 9.14 -3.54 -2.49
CA ARG A 65 8.43 -3.21 -1.25
C ARG A 65 7.71 -1.85 -1.35
N ALA A 66 8.40 -0.83 -1.86
CA ALA A 66 7.83 0.49 -2.10
C ALA A 66 6.80 0.47 -3.24
N TYR A 67 7.09 -0.26 -4.32
CA TYR A 67 6.20 -0.37 -5.48
C TYR A 67 4.85 -1.00 -5.12
N ILE A 68 4.84 -2.08 -4.34
CA ILE A 68 3.58 -2.73 -3.91
C ILE A 68 2.79 -1.84 -2.97
N LEU A 69 3.48 -1.12 -2.06
CA LEU A 69 2.82 -0.13 -1.20
C LEU A 69 2.16 0.98 -2.03
N SER A 70 2.84 1.46 -3.07
CA SER A 70 2.27 2.41 -4.02
C SER A 70 1.01 1.86 -4.70
N GLY A 71 1.05 0.64 -5.24
CA GLY A 71 -0.11 0.00 -5.87
C GLY A 71 -1.29 -0.17 -4.91
N LEU A 72 -1.05 -0.56 -3.66
CA LEU A 72 -2.08 -0.65 -2.61
C LEU A 72 -2.71 0.71 -2.30
N SER A 73 -1.89 1.77 -2.25
CA SER A 73 -2.36 3.13 -1.98
C SER A 73 -3.16 3.71 -3.16
N SER A 74 -2.72 3.50 -4.41
CA SER A 74 -3.40 3.98 -5.62
C SER A 74 -4.81 3.42 -5.75
N HIS A 75 -5.01 2.14 -5.44
CA HIS A 75 -6.34 1.54 -5.41
C HIS A 75 -7.25 2.15 -4.33
N SER A 76 -6.70 2.57 -3.19
CA SER A 76 -7.48 3.27 -2.17
C SER A 76 -8.01 4.62 -2.68
N TRP A 77 -7.21 5.35 -3.46
CA TRP A 77 -7.63 6.61 -4.09
C TRP A 77 -8.70 6.40 -5.15
N GLN A 78 -8.56 5.37 -6.00
CA GLN A 78 -9.58 5.00 -6.97
C GLN A 78 -10.93 4.73 -6.30
N ARG A 79 -10.96 4.07 -5.14
CA ARG A 79 -12.21 3.79 -4.39
C ARG A 79 -12.79 5.00 -3.67
N ALA A 80 -11.97 5.99 -3.30
CA ALA A 80 -12.42 7.22 -2.64
C ALA A 80 -13.21 8.12 -3.61
N THR A 81 -12.83 8.14 -4.89
CA THR A 81 -13.49 8.98 -5.91
C THR A 81 -14.86 8.44 -6.36
N THR A 82 -15.18 7.18 -6.11
CA THR A 82 -16.45 6.55 -6.50
C THR A 82 -17.63 6.89 -5.57
N ARG A 83 -17.39 7.50 -4.39
CA ARG A 83 -18.43 7.75 -3.36
C ARG A 83 -18.84 9.22 -3.20
N GLY A 84 -18.80 9.99 -4.27
CA GLY A 84 -19.25 11.38 -4.28
C GLY A 84 -20.77 11.62 -4.33
N ASP A 85 -21.61 10.71 -3.83
CA ASP A 85 -23.07 10.88 -3.80
C ASP A 85 -23.64 10.68 -2.40
N SER A 86 -23.74 11.76 -1.63
CA SER A 86 -24.66 11.86 -0.49
C SER A 86 -24.91 13.34 -0.17
N THR A 87 -26.15 13.74 -0.45
CA THR A 87 -26.83 15.01 -0.18
C THR A 87 -26.99 15.31 1.31
N ASP A 88 -25.89 15.31 2.05
CA ASP A 88 -25.89 15.83 3.43
C ASP A 88 -24.66 16.71 3.62
N THR A 89 -24.88 18.00 3.86
CA THR A 89 -23.85 19.05 3.90
C THR A 89 -22.90 18.88 5.08
N SER A 90 -23.27 18.07 6.08
CA SER A 90 -22.40 17.62 7.18
C SER A 90 -21.47 16.45 6.79
N SER A 91 -21.83 15.67 5.76
CA SER A 91 -21.11 14.45 5.35
C SER A 91 -19.93 14.71 4.38
N VAL A 92 -19.85 15.90 3.80
CA VAL A 92 -18.84 16.29 2.80
C VAL A 92 -17.41 16.20 3.35
N VAL A 93 -17.22 16.37 4.66
CA VAL A 93 -15.89 16.25 5.29
C VAL A 93 -15.47 14.77 5.42
N LYS A 94 -16.42 13.83 5.48
CA LYS A 94 -16.15 12.38 5.60
C LYS A 94 -15.96 11.69 4.25
N THR A 95 -16.50 12.22 3.15
CA THR A 95 -16.38 11.61 1.82
C THR A 95 -14.96 11.59 1.28
N TYR A 96 -14.09 12.50 1.72
CA TYR A 96 -12.65 12.49 1.38
C TYR A 96 -11.79 11.69 2.35
N GLN A 97 -12.35 11.19 3.45
CA GLN A 97 -11.57 10.50 4.48
C GLN A 97 -11.34 9.04 4.11
N THR A 98 -10.09 8.68 3.83
CA THR A 98 -9.68 7.28 3.67
C THR A 98 -9.42 6.62 5.02
N GLN A 99 -9.49 5.29 5.09
CA GLN A 99 -9.14 4.53 6.31
C GLN A 99 -7.70 4.84 6.80
N SER A 100 -6.79 5.18 5.88
CA SER A 100 -5.43 5.60 6.22
C SER A 100 -5.41 6.99 6.87
N MET A 101 -6.20 7.95 6.37
CA MET A 101 -6.35 9.27 7.00
C MET A 101 -6.97 9.16 8.39
N SER A 102 -7.96 8.30 8.59
CA SER A 102 -8.53 8.06 9.93
C SER A 102 -7.53 7.39 10.88
N GLN A 103 -6.71 6.46 10.38
CA GLN A 103 -5.64 5.83 11.17
C GLN A 103 -4.55 6.84 11.55
N MET A 104 -4.13 7.69 10.63
CA MET A 104 -3.14 8.74 10.89
C MET A 104 -3.65 9.75 11.91
N LEU A 105 -4.92 10.18 11.79
CA LEU A 105 -5.56 11.07 12.77
C LEU A 105 -5.65 10.39 14.15
N CYS A 106 -6.07 9.13 14.19
CA CYS A 106 -6.13 8.36 15.44
C CYS A 106 -4.74 8.25 16.08
N GLN A 107 -3.71 7.87 15.31
CA GLN A 107 -2.32 7.80 15.76
C GLN A 107 -1.82 9.15 16.29
N SER A 108 -2.12 10.25 15.62
CA SER A 108 -1.73 11.59 16.06
C SER A 108 -2.41 12.04 17.35
N GLN A 109 -3.62 11.54 17.62
CA GLN A 109 -4.36 11.81 18.86
C GLN A 109 -3.94 10.87 20.01
N THR A 110 -3.46 9.67 19.69
CA THR A 110 -3.03 8.67 20.69
C THR A 110 -1.54 8.70 21.02
N MET A 111 -0.71 9.43 20.27
CA MET A 111 0.72 9.60 20.54
C MET A 111 0.97 10.91 21.31
N PRO A 112 1.39 10.87 22.59
CA PRO A 112 1.83 12.07 23.28
C PRO A 112 3.14 12.56 22.64
N PHE A 113 3.19 13.83 22.29
CA PHE A 113 4.40 14.50 21.82
C PHE A 113 5.44 14.47 22.97
N PRO A 114 6.64 13.88 22.81
CA PRO A 114 7.69 14.05 23.81
C PRO A 114 8.12 15.51 23.81
N SER A 115 7.96 16.18 24.95
CA SER A 115 8.38 17.57 25.14
C SER A 115 9.90 17.67 24.88
N PRO A 116 10.38 18.66 24.09
CA PRO A 116 11.79 18.86 23.85
C PRO A 116 12.42 19.55 25.06
N SER A 117 12.58 18.85 26.17
CA SER A 117 13.28 19.38 27.34
C SER A 117 14.03 18.31 28.12
N GLN A 118 14.78 17.45 27.42
CA GLN A 118 15.90 16.72 28.02
C GLN A 118 17.02 16.60 26.98
N ARG A 119 17.82 17.68 26.86
CA ARG A 119 19.18 17.56 26.31
C ARG A 119 20.03 16.91 27.41
N PRO A 120 20.67 15.75 27.18
CA PRO A 120 21.71 15.27 28.08
C PRO A 120 22.96 16.10 27.84
N THR A 121 23.29 17.00 28.78
CA THR A 121 24.62 17.60 28.85
C THR A 121 25.56 16.55 29.40
N SER A 122 26.29 15.87 28.51
CA SER A 122 27.52 15.15 28.87
C SER A 122 28.69 16.07 28.55
N VAL A 123 29.26 16.70 29.59
CA VAL A 123 30.70 16.93 29.70
C VAL A 123 30.99 16.96 31.20
N ASP A 124 31.44 15.83 31.75
CA ASP A 124 32.29 15.86 32.93
C ASP A 124 33.62 15.26 32.48
N MET A 125 34.63 16.12 32.36
CA MET A 125 36.00 15.73 32.12
C MET A 125 36.88 16.53 33.09
N ALA A 126 37.34 15.82 34.13
CA ALA A 126 38.55 16.02 34.95
C ALA A 126 38.79 17.41 35.58
N ILE A 127 39.01 17.44 36.90
CA ILE A 127 40.30 17.18 37.58
C ILE A 127 40.01 16.58 38.96
#